data_AF-A0A1S9BTV9-F1
#
_entry.id   AF-A0A1S9BTV9-F1
#
_cell.length_a   1.000
_cell.length_b   1.000
_cell.length_c   1.000
_cell.angle_alpha   90.00
_cell.angle_beta   90.00
_cell.angle_gamma   90.00
#
_symmetry.space_group_name_H-M   'P 1'
#
loop_
_entity.id
_entity.type
_entity.pdbx_description
1 polymer ?
#
loop_
_entity_poly.entity_id
_entity_poly.type
_entity_poly.pdbx_seq_one_letter_code
_entity_poly.pdbx_strand_id
1 'polypeptide(L)'
;MYAHNVISFHKDENVTPEQVLSIGREFVDHFFKNYQNLITVHQDRQHLHLHIVSNTVSFLDGHKLHQSKKDLQTQKDYTNKLCKEHGLTVAEKGKHFDGTGFKEGETIVWSKDKYNLLKNGEKKSFVLDCGLSVLETKDKSSSRDEFIDLMAERGWQTIWTEQKKHITFINEDGHKVRESTLNKTFYLNLSKEVLLNEFKRQNELRIREERKRKAERQRDERNRAYSEAESRTGHGERAAQELNNQYERADSDDDLIR
;
A
#
# COMPACT_ATOMS: atom_id res chain seq x y z
N MET A 1 -24.46 -32.78 -3.10
CA MET A 1 -23.39 -31.78 -2.93
C MET A 1 -22.82 -31.49 -4.31
N TYR A 2 -22.49 -30.24 -4.64
CA TYR A 2 -21.92 -29.85 -5.93
C TYR A 2 -20.63 -29.05 -5.71
N ALA A 3 -19.73 -29.04 -6.71
CA ALA A 3 -18.58 -28.14 -6.73
C ALA A 3 -18.93 -26.90 -7.55
N HIS A 4 -18.59 -25.71 -7.03
CA HIS A 4 -18.89 -24.43 -7.67
C HIS A 4 -17.61 -23.66 -7.91
N ASN A 5 -17.28 -23.42 -9.18
CA ASN A 5 -16.12 -22.63 -9.58
C ASN A 5 -16.59 -21.38 -10.30
N VAL A 6 -15.87 -20.28 -10.10
CA VAL A 6 -16.18 -18.98 -10.72
C VAL A 6 -14.92 -18.47 -11.38
N ILE A 7 -15.02 -18.13 -12.66
CA ILE A 7 -13.97 -17.44 -13.41
C ILE A 7 -14.52 -16.08 -13.81
N SER A 8 -13.84 -15.02 -13.40
CA SER A 8 -14.25 -13.64 -13.62
C SER A 8 -13.21 -12.92 -14.46
N PHE A 9 -13.67 -12.10 -15.39
CA PHE A 9 -12.85 -11.26 -16.25
C PHE A 9 -12.90 -9.82 -15.74
N HIS A 10 -11.87 -9.04 -16.00
CA HIS A 10 -11.90 -7.62 -15.60
C HIS A 10 -12.92 -6.86 -16.44
N LYS A 11 -13.55 -5.81 -15.88
CA LYS A 11 -14.57 -5.01 -16.59
C LYS A 11 -14.04 -4.31 -17.84
N ASP A 12 -12.74 -4.01 -17.85
CA ASP A 12 -12.06 -3.33 -18.95
C ASP A 12 -11.35 -4.33 -19.89
N GLU A 13 -11.48 -5.64 -19.64
CA GLU A 13 -10.99 -6.67 -20.56
C GLU A 13 -11.95 -6.81 -21.74
N ASN A 14 -11.41 -6.84 -22.95
CA ASN A 14 -12.20 -7.00 -24.16
C ASN A 14 -12.52 -8.48 -24.41
N VAL A 15 -13.56 -9.00 -23.75
CA VAL A 15 -14.04 -10.39 -23.92
C VAL A 15 -15.51 -10.44 -24.32
N THR A 16 -15.87 -11.38 -25.20
CA THR A 16 -17.27 -11.67 -25.52
C THR A 16 -17.84 -12.82 -24.68
N PRO A 17 -19.17 -12.91 -24.50
CA PRO A 17 -19.79 -14.05 -23.82
C PRO A 17 -19.42 -15.41 -24.44
N GLU A 18 -19.26 -15.47 -25.76
CA GLU A 18 -18.87 -16.68 -26.49
C GLU A 18 -17.44 -17.10 -26.16
N GLN A 19 -16.50 -16.14 -26.10
CA GLN A 19 -15.12 -16.40 -25.68
C GLN A 19 -15.07 -16.88 -24.22
N VAL A 20 -15.80 -16.21 -23.34
CA VAL A 20 -15.93 -16.59 -21.93
C VAL A 20 -16.47 -18.03 -21.79
N LEU A 21 -17.50 -18.38 -22.57
CA LEU A 21 -18.03 -19.74 -22.59
C LEU A 21 -17.01 -20.75 -23.13
N SER A 22 -16.24 -20.40 -24.17
CA SER A 22 -15.17 -21.25 -24.73
C SER A 22 -14.12 -21.58 -23.67
N ILE A 23 -13.62 -20.56 -22.96
CA ILE A 23 -12.66 -20.73 -21.86
C ILE A 23 -13.23 -21.64 -20.77
N GLY A 24 -14.51 -21.44 -20.41
CA GLY A 24 -15.20 -22.29 -19.43
C GLY A 24 -15.30 -23.76 -19.87
N ARG A 25 -15.53 -24.03 -21.15
CA ARG A 25 -15.56 -25.39 -21.71
C ARG A 25 -14.18 -26.04 -21.66
N GLU A 26 -13.15 -25.34 -22.14
CA GLU A 26 -11.76 -25.83 -22.09
C GLU A 26 -11.33 -26.15 -20.65
N PHE A 27 -11.69 -25.31 -19.69
CA PHE A 27 -11.45 -25.56 -18.27
C PHE A 27 -12.12 -26.84 -17.77
N VAL A 28 -13.40 -27.03 -18.09
CA VAL A 28 -14.16 -28.23 -17.68
C VAL A 28 -13.63 -29.49 -18.36
N ASP A 29 -13.31 -29.43 -19.64
CA ASP A 29 -12.76 -30.55 -20.39
C ASP A 29 -11.39 -30.98 -19.85
N HIS A 30 -10.61 -30.03 -19.33
CA HIS A 30 -9.32 -30.33 -18.72
C HIS A 30 -9.46 -30.95 -17.32
N PHE A 31 -10.26 -30.36 -16.43
CA PHE A 31 -10.29 -30.74 -15.01
C PHE A 31 -11.46 -31.65 -14.63
N PHE A 32 -12.62 -31.51 -15.28
CA PHE A 32 -13.88 -32.11 -14.84
C PHE A 32 -14.59 -32.94 -15.92
N LYS A 33 -13.86 -33.44 -16.93
CA LYS A 33 -14.42 -34.23 -18.05
C LYS A 33 -15.27 -35.45 -17.67
N ASN A 34 -14.97 -36.08 -16.53
CA ASN A 34 -15.69 -37.28 -16.05
C ASN A 34 -16.88 -36.94 -15.14
N TYR A 35 -17.20 -35.66 -15.00
CA TYR A 35 -18.30 -35.16 -14.16
C TYR A 35 -19.38 -34.51 -15.04
N GLN A 36 -20.60 -34.46 -14.54
CA GLN A 36 -21.66 -33.68 -15.17
C GLN A 36 -21.45 -32.21 -14.80
N ASN A 37 -21.37 -31.33 -15.80
CA ASN A 37 -21.04 -29.92 -15.62
C ASN A 37 -22.12 -29.04 -16.23
N LEU A 38 -22.51 -27.98 -15.51
CA LEU A 38 -23.30 -26.86 -16.01
C LEU A 38 -22.41 -25.63 -16.03
N ILE A 39 -22.30 -24.98 -17.19
CA ILE A 39 -21.52 -23.75 -17.39
C ILE A 39 -22.49 -22.64 -17.77
N THR A 40 -22.51 -21.54 -17.02
CA THR A 40 -23.35 -20.37 -17.30
C THR A 40 -22.50 -19.10 -17.36
N VAL A 41 -22.69 -18.29 -18.40
CA VAL A 41 -22.08 -16.96 -18.51
C VAL A 41 -23.05 -15.92 -17.99
N HIS A 42 -22.59 -15.08 -17.07
CA HIS A 42 -23.37 -14.03 -16.44
C HIS A 42 -22.92 -12.65 -16.92
N GLN A 43 -23.91 -11.79 -17.17
CA GLN A 43 -23.74 -10.40 -17.63
C GLN A 43 -24.48 -9.40 -16.73
N ASP A 44 -24.88 -9.82 -15.53
CA ASP A 44 -25.64 -9.02 -14.55
C ASP A 44 -24.76 -8.00 -13.78
N ARG A 45 -23.47 -7.93 -14.11
CA ARG A 45 -22.46 -7.07 -13.48
C ARG A 45 -21.69 -6.28 -14.53
N GLN A 46 -20.89 -5.32 -14.08
CA GLN A 46 -19.99 -4.54 -14.93
C GLN A 46 -18.89 -5.36 -15.61
N HIS A 47 -18.79 -6.66 -15.32
CA HIS A 47 -17.83 -7.56 -15.91
C HIS A 47 -18.47 -8.91 -16.20
N LEU A 48 -17.99 -9.58 -17.24
CA LEU A 48 -18.38 -10.95 -17.54
C LEU A 48 -17.72 -11.91 -16.55
N HIS A 49 -18.51 -12.89 -16.12
CA HIS A 49 -18.04 -13.99 -15.30
C HIS A 49 -18.83 -15.23 -15.66
N LEU A 50 -18.24 -16.39 -15.43
CA LEU A 50 -18.90 -17.67 -15.63
C LEU A 50 -18.95 -18.46 -14.34
N HIS A 51 -20.06 -19.16 -14.13
CA HIS A 51 -20.22 -20.14 -13.07
C HIS A 51 -20.15 -21.55 -13.67
N ILE A 52 -19.37 -22.40 -13.02
CA ILE A 52 -19.25 -23.83 -13.34
C ILE A 52 -19.78 -24.61 -12.14
N VAL A 53 -20.86 -25.35 -12.34
CA VAL A 53 -21.44 -26.24 -11.34
C VAL A 53 -21.20 -27.67 -11.79
N SER A 54 -20.37 -28.39 -11.03
CA SER A 54 -20.00 -29.78 -11.33
C SER A 54 -20.61 -30.72 -10.30
N ASN A 55 -21.17 -31.84 -10.76
CA ASN A 55 -21.52 -32.95 -9.88
C ASN A 55 -20.24 -33.42 -9.18
N THR A 56 -20.31 -33.66 -7.87
CA THR A 56 -19.13 -34.13 -7.11
C THR A 56 -18.85 -35.61 -7.27
N VAL A 57 -19.72 -36.38 -7.92
CA VAL A 57 -19.49 -37.81 -8.17
C VAL A 57 -19.33 -38.01 -9.67
N SER A 58 -18.24 -38.64 -10.06
CA SER A 58 -17.94 -38.98 -11.45
C SER A 58 -18.98 -39.97 -11.97
N PHE A 59 -19.54 -39.68 -13.15
CA PHE A 59 -20.50 -40.58 -13.79
C PHE A 59 -19.84 -41.78 -14.45
N LEU A 60 -18.50 -41.78 -14.54
CA LEU A 60 -17.74 -42.85 -15.17
C LEU A 60 -17.34 -43.94 -14.17
N ASP A 61 -16.88 -43.55 -12.98
CA ASP A 61 -16.24 -44.47 -12.02
C ASP A 61 -16.72 -44.28 -10.56
N GLY A 62 -17.64 -43.36 -10.30
CA GLY A 62 -18.20 -43.14 -8.96
C GLY A 62 -17.27 -42.44 -7.97
N HIS A 63 -16.06 -42.02 -8.38
CA HIS A 63 -15.15 -41.32 -7.49
C HIS A 63 -15.65 -39.91 -7.16
N LYS A 64 -15.38 -39.47 -5.93
CA LYS A 64 -15.73 -38.15 -5.45
C LYS A 64 -14.67 -37.12 -5.88
N LEU A 65 -15.13 -36.02 -6.49
CA LEU A 65 -14.32 -34.86 -6.80
C LEU A 65 -13.74 -34.28 -5.50
N HIS A 66 -12.41 -34.28 -5.44
CA HIS A 66 -11.64 -33.68 -4.36
C HIS A 66 -10.73 -32.60 -4.93
N GLN A 67 -10.68 -31.44 -4.27
CA GLN A 67 -9.86 -30.31 -4.70
C GLN A 67 -8.99 -29.86 -3.52
N SER A 68 -7.69 -30.06 -3.65
CA SER A 68 -6.69 -29.56 -2.71
C SER A 68 -6.28 -28.12 -3.06
N LYS A 69 -5.54 -27.48 -2.15
CA LYS A 69 -4.92 -26.17 -2.43
C LYS A 69 -3.97 -26.22 -3.63
N LYS A 70 -3.30 -27.35 -3.86
CA LYS A 70 -2.41 -27.56 -4.99
C LYS A 70 -3.21 -27.62 -6.29
N ASP A 71 -4.34 -28.32 -6.29
CA ASP A 71 -5.21 -28.43 -7.46
C ASP A 71 -5.80 -27.07 -7.85
N LEU A 72 -6.24 -26.28 -6.88
CA LEU A 72 -6.71 -24.90 -7.11
C LEU A 72 -5.61 -24.02 -7.72
N GLN A 73 -4.36 -24.18 -7.26
CA GLN A 73 -3.22 -23.47 -7.85
C GLN A 73 -2.98 -23.91 -9.30
N THR A 74 -3.01 -25.21 -9.59
CA THR A 74 -2.90 -25.75 -10.96
C THR A 74 -4.03 -25.25 -11.87
N GLN A 75 -5.26 -25.21 -11.38
CA GLN A 75 -6.41 -24.65 -12.10
C GLN A 75 -6.23 -23.17 -12.42
N LYS A 76 -5.73 -22.38 -11.45
CA LYS A 76 -5.39 -20.98 -11.68
C LYS A 76 -4.32 -20.83 -12.76
N ASP A 77 -3.24 -21.61 -12.69
CA ASP A 77 -2.13 -21.52 -13.66
C ASP A 77 -2.58 -21.93 -15.07
N TYR A 78 -3.43 -22.95 -15.19
CA TYR A 78 -4.04 -23.34 -16.45
C TYR A 78 -4.98 -22.26 -16.99
N THR A 79 -5.83 -21.66 -16.15
CA THR A 79 -6.73 -20.57 -16.56
C THR A 79 -5.92 -19.35 -17.04
N ASN A 80 -4.83 -19.00 -16.35
CA ASN A 80 -3.92 -17.95 -16.78
C ASN A 80 -3.27 -18.26 -18.14
N LYS A 81 -2.93 -19.54 -18.39
CA LYS A 81 -2.43 -19.98 -19.69
C LYS A 81 -3.49 -19.79 -20.78
N LEU A 82 -4.72 -20.24 -20.55
CA LEU A 82 -5.83 -20.04 -21.49
C LEU A 82 -6.04 -18.54 -21.79
N CYS A 83 -6.06 -17.69 -20.77
CA CYS A 83 -6.17 -16.24 -20.97
C CYS A 83 -5.08 -15.74 -21.94
N LYS A 84 -3.82 -16.13 -21.77
CA LYS A 84 -2.73 -15.72 -22.67
C LYS A 84 -2.91 -16.25 -24.10
N GLU A 85 -3.34 -17.50 -24.26
CA GLU A 85 -3.60 -18.11 -25.58
C GLU A 85 -4.73 -17.40 -26.33
N HIS A 86 -5.73 -16.90 -25.60
CA HIS A 86 -6.84 -16.10 -26.11
C HIS A 86 -6.51 -14.59 -26.21
N GLY A 87 -5.26 -14.18 -25.96
CA GLY A 87 -4.83 -12.78 -26.05
C GLY A 87 -5.33 -11.87 -24.92
N LEU A 88 -5.75 -12.47 -23.80
CA LEU A 88 -6.30 -11.78 -22.62
C LEU A 88 -5.22 -11.49 -21.57
N THR A 89 -5.51 -10.52 -20.73
CA THR A 89 -4.64 -10.10 -19.63
C THR A 89 -4.70 -11.09 -18.48
N VAL A 90 -3.56 -11.31 -17.83
CA VAL A 90 -3.45 -12.13 -16.61
C VAL A 90 -3.19 -11.24 -15.41
N ALA A 91 -3.94 -11.45 -14.33
CA ALA A 91 -3.76 -10.69 -13.10
C ALA A 91 -2.36 -10.92 -12.49
N GLU A 92 -1.61 -9.84 -12.34
CA GLU A 92 -0.30 -9.83 -11.71
C GLU A 92 -0.38 -9.44 -10.23
N LYS A 93 0.35 -10.15 -9.38
CA LYS A 93 0.36 -9.85 -7.95
C LYS A 93 1.01 -8.47 -7.73
N GLY A 94 0.28 -7.59 -7.05
CA GLY A 94 0.79 -6.25 -6.70
C GLY A 94 0.51 -5.18 -7.76
N LYS A 95 -0.26 -5.51 -8.80
CA LYS A 95 -0.59 -4.59 -9.89
C LYS A 95 -2.09 -4.54 -10.17
N HIS A 96 -2.49 -3.39 -10.70
CA HIS A 96 -3.78 -3.15 -11.33
C HIS A 96 -3.89 -3.87 -12.67
N PHE A 97 -5.11 -3.89 -13.22
CA PHE A 97 -5.37 -4.47 -14.54
C PHE A 97 -4.56 -3.80 -15.65
N ASP A 98 -4.36 -2.48 -15.57
CA ASP A 98 -3.53 -1.70 -16.50
C ASP A 98 -2.01 -1.93 -16.34
N GLY A 99 -1.60 -2.81 -15.42
CA GLY A 99 -0.20 -3.13 -15.13
C GLY A 99 0.49 -2.14 -14.19
N THR A 100 -0.18 -1.07 -13.76
CA THR A 100 0.37 -0.14 -12.77
C THR A 100 0.48 -0.82 -11.40
N GLY A 101 1.54 -0.52 -10.64
CA GLY A 101 1.69 -1.04 -9.29
C GLY A 101 0.66 -0.44 -8.32
N PHE A 102 0.24 -1.21 -7.32
CA PHE A 102 -0.55 -0.65 -6.22
C PHE A 102 0.23 0.47 -5.53
N LYS A 103 -0.49 1.51 -5.11
CA LYS A 103 0.08 2.62 -4.34
C LYS A 103 0.12 2.26 -2.86
N GLU A 104 1.09 2.82 -2.13
CA GLU A 104 1.15 2.64 -0.68
C GLU A 104 -0.16 3.13 -0.04
N GLY A 105 -0.75 2.31 0.84
CA GLY A 105 -2.03 2.61 1.48
C GLY A 105 -3.27 2.28 0.65
N GLU A 106 -3.10 1.83 -0.59
CA GLU A 106 -4.21 1.37 -1.42
C GLU A 106 -4.88 0.13 -0.82
N THR A 107 -6.20 0.07 -0.85
CA THR A 107 -6.96 -1.07 -0.31
C THR A 107 -6.88 -2.26 -1.27
N ILE A 108 -6.35 -3.40 -0.80
CA ILE A 108 -6.17 -4.63 -1.59
C ILE A 108 -6.97 -5.81 -1.05
N VAL A 109 -8.09 -5.51 -0.40
CA VAL A 109 -8.90 -6.52 0.30
C VAL A 109 -9.57 -7.50 -0.66
N TRP A 110 -9.23 -8.78 -0.50
CA TRP A 110 -9.83 -9.90 -1.25
C TRP A 110 -11.13 -10.45 -0.62
N SER A 111 -11.45 -10.05 0.62
CA SER A 111 -12.67 -10.48 1.32
C SER A 111 -13.85 -9.61 0.91
N LYS A 112 -14.90 -10.22 0.36
CA LYS A 112 -16.13 -9.53 -0.06
C LYS A 112 -16.74 -8.67 1.06
N ASP A 113 -16.82 -9.21 2.28
CA ASP A 113 -17.40 -8.51 3.42
C ASP A 113 -16.56 -7.29 3.83
N LYS A 114 -15.23 -7.45 3.88
CA LYS A 114 -14.32 -6.34 4.17
C LYS A 114 -14.29 -5.30 3.04
N TYR A 115 -14.39 -5.72 1.77
CA TYR A 115 -14.51 -4.81 0.63
C TYR A 115 -15.78 -3.97 0.73
N ASN A 116 -16.93 -4.61 1.03
CA ASN A 116 -18.20 -3.91 1.21
C ASN A 116 -18.17 -2.96 2.41
N LEU A 117 -17.52 -3.34 3.51
CA LEU A 117 -17.34 -2.47 4.68
C LEU A 117 -16.51 -1.22 4.35
N LEU A 118 -15.49 -1.36 3.50
CA LEU A 118 -14.63 -0.24 3.09
C LEU A 118 -15.29 0.65 2.02
N LYS A 119 -16.13 0.07 1.15
CA LYS A 119 -16.78 0.80 0.04
C LYS A 119 -18.03 1.56 0.45
N ASN A 120 -18.84 1.00 1.36
CA ASN A 120 -20.18 1.54 1.60
C ASN A 120 -20.23 2.66 2.63
N GLY A 121 -19.15 2.98 3.37
CA GLY A 121 -19.07 4.14 4.27
C GLY A 121 -20.02 4.14 5.49
N GLU A 122 -21.07 3.32 5.48
CA GLU A 122 -22.12 3.26 6.51
C GLU A 122 -21.62 2.71 7.85
N LYS A 123 -20.50 1.97 7.85
CA LYS A 123 -19.79 1.57 9.07
C LYS A 123 -18.34 2.05 8.97
N LYS A 124 -17.92 2.94 9.86
CA LYS A 124 -16.50 3.28 10.05
C LYS A 124 -15.75 1.99 10.38
N SER A 125 -15.02 1.46 9.40
CA SER A 125 -14.15 0.31 9.62
C SER A 125 -13.00 0.75 10.53
N PHE A 126 -12.97 0.28 11.77
CA PHE A 126 -11.86 0.57 12.69
C PHE A 126 -10.49 0.11 12.11
N VAL A 127 -10.49 -0.85 11.18
CA VAL A 127 -9.27 -1.26 10.46
C VAL A 127 -8.82 -0.19 9.46
N LEU A 128 -9.76 0.48 8.79
CA LEU A 128 -9.46 1.61 7.90
C LEU A 128 -8.96 2.81 8.68
N ASP A 129 -9.67 3.14 9.76
CA ASP A 129 -9.30 4.23 10.66
C ASP A 129 -7.89 4.03 11.25
N CYS A 130 -7.59 2.80 11.70
CA CYS A 130 -6.24 2.43 12.12
C CYS A 130 -5.22 2.58 10.99
N GLY A 131 -5.54 2.12 9.78
CA GLY A 131 -4.63 2.18 8.63
C GLY A 131 -4.27 3.60 8.25
N LEU A 132 -5.27 4.50 8.19
CA LEU A 132 -5.08 5.93 7.93
C LEU A 132 -4.25 6.59 9.03
N SER A 133 -4.59 6.34 10.30
CA SER A 133 -3.86 6.87 11.45
C SER A 133 -2.38 6.47 11.41
N VAL A 134 -2.08 5.21 11.10
CA VAL A 134 -0.70 4.71 10.99
C VAL A 134 0.04 5.39 9.84
N LEU A 135 -0.57 5.51 8.66
CA LEU A 135 0.05 6.15 7.50
C LEU A 135 0.39 7.62 7.76
N GLU A 136 -0.56 8.39 8.27
CA GLU A 136 -0.34 9.81 8.57
C GLU A 136 0.69 10.04 9.68
N THR A 137 0.69 9.15 10.68
CA THR A 137 1.61 9.27 11.82
C THR A 137 3.03 8.87 11.41
N LYS A 138 3.17 7.78 10.64
CA LYS A 138 4.45 7.31 10.10
C LYS A 138 5.23 8.42 9.41
N ASP A 139 4.56 9.23 8.59
CA ASP A 139 5.21 10.30 7.82
C ASP A 139 5.58 11.54 8.65
N LYS A 140 5.05 11.66 9.87
CA LYS A 140 5.30 12.79 10.79
C LYS A 140 6.25 12.44 11.92
N SER A 141 6.44 11.15 12.21
CA SER A 141 7.28 10.70 13.30
C SER A 141 8.75 10.58 12.89
N SER A 142 9.62 11.12 13.73
CA SER A 142 11.07 10.98 13.63
C SER A 142 11.64 9.98 14.66
N SER A 143 10.78 9.39 15.50
CA SER A 143 11.15 8.38 16.48
C SER A 143 10.00 7.43 16.82
N ARG A 144 10.31 6.30 17.46
CA ARG A 144 9.30 5.35 17.94
C ARG A 144 8.37 5.97 18.97
N ASP A 145 8.92 6.75 19.90
CA ASP A 145 8.13 7.29 21.01
C ASP A 145 7.18 8.39 20.50
N GLU A 146 7.66 9.26 19.60
CA GLU A 146 6.81 10.24 18.89
C GLU A 146 5.71 9.57 18.06
N PHE A 147 5.99 8.43 17.44
CA PHE A 147 4.96 7.64 16.75
C PHE A 147 3.89 7.10 17.70
N ILE A 148 4.29 6.61 18.87
CA ILE A 148 3.34 6.11 19.88
C ILE A 148 2.46 7.27 20.40
N ASP A 149 3.05 8.43 20.65
CA ASP A 149 2.33 9.61 21.14
C ASP A 149 1.32 10.13 20.10
N LEU A 150 1.74 10.30 18.85
CA LEU A 150 0.87 10.74 17.76
C LEU A 150 -0.23 9.73 17.42
N MET A 151 0.00 8.44 17.62
CA MET A 151 -1.05 7.41 17.52
C MET A 151 -2.03 7.52 18.69
N ALA A 152 -1.54 7.77 19.91
CA ALA A 152 -2.38 7.96 21.09
C ALA A 152 -3.28 9.20 20.96
N GLU A 153 -2.76 10.31 20.41
CA GLU A 153 -3.53 11.51 20.06
C GLU A 153 -4.68 11.22 19.07
N ARG A 154 -4.52 10.18 18.24
CA ARG A 154 -5.54 9.69 17.31
C ARG A 154 -6.47 8.63 17.91
N GLY A 155 -6.41 8.39 19.22
CA GLY A 155 -7.25 7.41 19.92
C GLY A 155 -6.76 5.96 19.79
N TRP A 156 -5.49 5.75 19.41
CA TRP A 156 -4.91 4.41 19.22
C TRP A 156 -3.75 4.14 20.19
N GLN A 157 -3.99 3.28 21.16
CA GLN A 157 -2.91 2.72 21.98
C GLN A 157 -2.03 1.79 21.13
N THR A 158 -0.72 2.03 21.13
CA THR A 158 0.24 1.25 20.36
C THR A 158 1.06 0.31 21.26
N ILE A 159 0.85 -1.00 21.11
CA ILE A 159 1.67 -2.04 21.74
C ILE A 159 2.82 -2.40 20.80
N TRP A 160 4.00 -1.86 21.10
CA TRP A 160 5.25 -2.11 20.38
C TRP A 160 6.31 -2.65 21.34
N THR A 161 6.53 -3.97 21.34
CA THR A 161 7.52 -4.61 22.24
C THR A 161 8.36 -5.62 21.46
N GLU A 162 9.63 -5.80 21.83
CA GLU A 162 10.55 -6.73 21.15
C GLU A 162 10.10 -8.19 21.23
N GLN A 163 9.42 -8.57 22.30
CA GLN A 163 8.95 -9.95 22.54
C GLN A 163 7.83 -10.35 21.56
N LYS A 164 7.12 -9.39 20.97
CA LYS A 164 6.02 -9.66 20.03
C LYS A 164 6.47 -9.38 18.60
N LYS A 165 6.15 -10.30 17.69
CA LYS A 165 6.47 -10.16 16.26
C LYS A 165 5.81 -8.95 15.61
N HIS A 166 4.55 -8.68 15.96
CA HIS A 166 3.73 -7.64 15.33
C HIS A 166 3.41 -6.51 16.31
N ILE A 167 3.35 -5.29 15.79
CA ILE A 167 2.78 -4.15 16.49
C ILE A 167 1.26 -4.33 16.56
N THR A 168 0.65 -4.00 17.69
CA THR A 168 -0.81 -4.06 17.87
C THR A 168 -1.35 -2.72 18.28
N PHE A 169 -2.33 -2.23 17.55
CA PHE A 169 -3.06 -0.98 17.79
C PHE A 169 -4.40 -1.31 18.44
N ILE A 170 -4.78 -0.56 19.47
CA ILE A 170 -6.04 -0.75 20.20
C ILE A 170 -6.76 0.60 20.26
N ASN A 171 -8.00 0.66 19.80
CA ASN A 171 -8.81 1.87 19.90
C ASN A 171 -9.50 1.98 21.28
N GLU A 172 -10.16 3.10 21.54
CA GLU A 172 -10.91 3.36 22.78
C GLU A 172 -12.01 2.33 23.07
N ASP A 173 -12.64 1.78 22.03
CA ASP A 173 -13.66 0.72 22.14
C ASP A 173 -13.05 -0.68 22.43
N GLY A 174 -11.72 -0.81 22.48
CA GLY A 174 -11.01 -2.06 22.69
C GLY A 174 -10.79 -2.91 21.44
N HIS A 175 -11.14 -2.43 20.24
CA HIS A 175 -10.86 -3.11 18.98
C HIS A 175 -9.36 -3.17 18.71
N LYS A 176 -8.87 -4.38 18.39
CA LYS A 176 -7.45 -4.64 18.18
C LYS A 176 -7.13 -4.84 16.70
N VAL A 177 -6.17 -4.09 16.19
CA VAL A 177 -5.64 -4.21 14.83
C VAL A 177 -4.15 -4.51 14.90
N ARG A 178 -3.72 -5.59 14.24
CA ARG A 178 -2.29 -5.92 14.13
C ARG A 178 -1.70 -5.31 12.88
N GLU A 179 -0.43 -4.94 12.91
CA GLU A 179 0.34 -4.53 11.73
C GLU A 179 0.19 -5.55 10.58
N SER A 180 0.26 -6.86 10.87
CA SER A 180 0.04 -7.89 9.85
C SER A 180 -1.39 -7.97 9.31
N THR A 181 -2.39 -7.44 10.03
CA THR A 181 -3.74 -7.25 9.50
C THR A 181 -3.77 -6.07 8.54
N LEU A 182 -3.08 -4.97 8.86
CA LEU A 182 -2.96 -3.80 7.98
C LEU A 182 -2.26 -4.17 6.66
N ASN A 183 -1.12 -4.85 6.71
CA ASN A 183 -0.38 -5.33 5.52
C ASN A 183 -1.18 -6.26 4.60
N LYS A 184 -2.21 -6.93 5.13
CA LYS A 184 -3.11 -7.80 4.33
C LYS A 184 -4.32 -7.04 3.79
N THR A 185 -4.65 -5.91 4.40
CA THR A 185 -5.85 -5.12 4.08
C THR A 185 -5.50 -4.01 3.09
N PHE A 186 -4.35 -3.39 3.30
CA PHE A 186 -3.80 -2.33 2.48
C PHE A 186 -2.50 -2.81 1.85
N TYR A 187 -2.14 -2.28 0.68
CA TYR A 187 -0.84 -2.45 0.06
C TYR A 187 0.17 -1.65 0.88
N LEU A 188 0.56 -2.25 2.00
CA LEU A 188 1.47 -1.71 2.99
C LEU A 188 2.57 -2.73 3.24
N ASN A 189 3.77 -2.22 3.47
CA ASN A 189 4.88 -3.00 3.97
C ASN A 189 5.31 -2.46 5.33
N LEU A 190 4.41 -2.55 6.31
CA LEU A 190 4.70 -2.11 7.67
C LEU A 190 5.43 -3.22 8.43
N SER A 191 6.56 -2.90 9.01
CA SER A 191 7.22 -3.71 10.03
C SER A 191 7.92 -2.79 11.01
N LYS A 192 8.33 -3.31 12.17
CA LYS A 192 9.11 -2.52 13.12
C LYS A 192 10.37 -1.94 12.47
N GLU A 193 11.07 -2.74 11.67
CA GLU A 193 12.28 -2.34 10.97
C GLU A 193 12.00 -1.26 9.92
N VAL A 194 10.96 -1.45 9.10
CA VAL A 194 10.56 -0.46 8.08
C VAL A 194 10.22 0.88 8.73
N LEU A 195 9.46 0.86 9.83
CA LEU A 195 9.11 2.07 10.55
C LEU A 195 10.34 2.73 11.19
N LEU A 196 11.24 1.96 11.81
CA LEU A 196 12.48 2.52 12.37
C LEU A 196 13.36 3.17 11.29
N ASN A 197 13.45 2.57 10.10
CA ASN A 197 14.19 3.15 8.98
C ASN A 197 13.50 4.41 8.45
N GLU A 198 12.18 4.44 8.40
CA GLU A 198 11.42 5.63 8.05
C GLU A 198 11.66 6.76 9.05
N PHE A 199 11.62 6.48 10.36
CA PHE A 199 11.86 7.49 11.40
C PHE A 199 13.26 8.09 11.30
N LYS A 200 14.28 7.27 11.00
CA LYS A 200 15.64 7.77 10.73
C LYS A 200 15.65 8.73 9.55
N ARG A 201 15.01 8.35 8.44
CA ARG A 201 14.87 9.21 7.24
C ARG A 201 14.17 10.53 7.57
N GLN A 202 13.06 10.48 8.31
CA GLN A 202 12.32 11.69 8.72
C GLN A 202 13.16 12.59 9.62
N ASN A 203 13.91 12.02 10.57
CA ASN A 203 14.79 12.79 11.43
C ASN A 203 15.92 13.49 10.63
N GLU A 204 16.51 12.80 9.66
CA GLU A 204 17.53 13.39 8.76
C GLU A 204 16.95 14.54 7.94
N LEU A 205 15.74 14.39 7.41
CA LEU A 205 15.03 15.45 6.69
C LEU A 205 14.76 16.66 7.59
N ARG A 206 14.26 16.43 8.80
CA ARG A 206 14.00 17.47 9.80
C ARG A 206 15.27 18.27 10.13
N ILE A 207 16.37 17.58 10.44
CA ILE A 207 17.67 18.22 10.72
C ILE A 207 18.14 19.06 9.52
N ARG A 208 17.97 18.54 8.29
CA ARG A 208 18.34 19.26 7.07
C ARG A 208 17.51 20.52 6.88
N GLU A 209 16.21 20.46 7.14
CA GLU A 209 15.32 21.63 7.05
C GLU A 209 15.65 22.68 8.12
N GLU A 210 15.93 22.27 9.35
CA GLU A 210 16.35 23.17 10.42
C GLU A 210 17.65 23.89 10.08
N ARG A 211 18.64 23.18 9.54
CA ARG A 211 19.89 23.78 9.05
C ARG A 211 19.65 24.81 7.95
N LYS A 212 18.81 24.49 6.97
CA LYS A 212 18.42 25.43 5.90
C LYS A 212 17.76 26.68 6.48
N ARG A 213 16.79 26.52 7.38
CA ARG A 213 16.10 27.65 8.03
C ARG A 213 17.06 28.51 8.84
N LYS A 214 18.01 27.90 9.55
CA LYS A 214 19.04 28.63 10.30
C LYS A 214 19.95 29.43 9.38
N ALA A 215 20.44 28.83 8.29
CA ALA A 215 21.28 29.51 7.31
C ALA A 215 20.54 30.66 6.60
N GLU A 216 19.26 30.48 6.29
CA GLU A 216 18.42 31.53 5.70
C GLU A 216 18.21 32.70 6.67
N ARG A 217 17.92 32.43 7.95
CA ARG A 217 17.84 33.47 8.98
C ARG A 217 19.15 34.23 9.15
N GLN A 218 20.29 33.52 9.19
CA GLN A 218 21.60 34.15 9.28
C GLN A 218 21.91 35.02 8.05
N ARG A 219 21.52 34.56 6.86
CA ARG A 219 21.64 35.34 5.62
C ARG A 219 20.78 36.60 5.66
N ASP A 220 19.54 36.51 6.14
CA ASP A 220 18.63 37.66 6.26
C ASP A 220 19.13 38.68 7.29
N GLU A 221 19.60 38.21 8.45
CA GLU A 221 20.21 39.04 9.48
C GLU A 221 21.46 39.76 8.94
N ARG A 222 22.32 39.03 8.21
CA ARG A 222 23.49 39.59 7.56
C ARG A 222 23.11 40.66 6.53
N ASN A 223 22.13 40.39 5.66
CA ASN A 223 21.67 41.35 4.65
C ASN A 223 21.10 42.63 5.28
N ARG A 224 20.37 42.50 6.40
CA ARG A 224 19.88 43.67 7.16
C ARG A 224 21.03 44.48 7.75
N ALA A 225 22.01 43.83 8.37
CA ALA A 225 23.18 44.49 8.93
C ALA A 225 23.98 45.27 7.87
N TYR A 226 24.15 44.69 6.67
CA TYR A 226 24.79 45.40 5.54
C TYR A 226 24.03 46.65 5.12
N SER A 227 22.71 46.55 4.93
CA SER A 227 21.88 47.68 4.52
C SER A 227 21.90 48.82 5.55
N GLU A 228 21.91 48.48 6.85
CA GLU A 228 22.05 49.47 7.92
C GLU A 228 23.43 50.14 7.92
N ALA A 229 24.51 49.38 7.71
CA ALA A 229 25.88 49.91 7.65
C ALA A 229 26.09 50.85 6.45
N GLU A 230 25.59 50.49 5.27
CA GLU A 230 25.59 51.35 4.08
C GLU A 230 24.82 52.66 4.32
N SER A 231 23.66 52.60 5.00
CA SER A 231 22.87 53.81 5.29
C SER A 231 23.55 54.79 6.26
N ARG A 232 24.41 54.29 7.16
CA ARG A 232 25.13 55.09 8.18
C ARG A 232 26.43 55.68 7.67
N THR A 233 27.02 55.14 6.60
CA THR A 233 28.31 55.58 6.09
C THR A 233 28.16 56.12 4.68
N GLY A 234 28.30 57.44 4.50
CA GLY A 234 28.35 58.07 3.17
C GLY A 234 29.57 57.68 2.29
N HIS A 235 30.35 56.69 2.72
CA HIS A 235 31.51 56.06 2.06
C HIS A 235 31.46 54.53 2.28
N GLY A 236 30.38 53.89 1.82
CA GLY A 236 29.92 52.55 2.23
C GLY A 236 30.77 51.33 1.83
N GLU A 237 31.75 51.46 0.92
CA GLU A 237 32.39 50.27 0.33
C GLU A 237 33.39 49.55 1.27
N ARG A 238 34.17 50.29 2.07
CA ARG A 238 35.21 49.68 2.92
C ARG A 238 34.67 48.95 4.15
N ALA A 239 33.67 49.54 4.82
CA ALA A 239 33.08 48.92 6.01
C ALA A 239 32.27 47.66 5.66
N ALA A 240 31.60 47.68 4.50
CA ALA A 240 30.90 46.50 3.97
C ALA A 240 31.87 45.38 3.56
N GLN A 241 33.02 45.71 2.93
CA GLN A 241 34.05 44.71 2.59
C GLN A 241 34.69 44.06 3.82
N GLU A 242 34.96 44.82 4.89
CA GLU A 242 35.52 44.27 6.12
C GLU A 242 34.55 43.32 6.82
N LEU A 243 33.26 43.67 6.89
CA LEU A 243 32.21 42.78 7.40
C LEU A 243 32.07 41.50 6.54
N ASN A 244 32.16 41.60 5.20
CA ASN A 244 32.07 40.42 4.32
C ASN A 244 33.24 39.45 4.51
N ASN A 245 34.45 39.98 4.61
CA ASN A 245 35.64 39.16 4.87
C ASN A 245 35.64 38.52 6.27
N GLN A 246 35.01 39.17 7.26
CA GLN A 246 34.94 38.64 8.62
C GLN A 246 33.94 37.50 8.75
N TYR A 247 32.82 37.56 8.01
CA TYR A 247 31.83 36.48 7.98
C TYR A 247 32.22 35.30 7.06
N GLU A 248 32.89 35.54 5.92
CA GLU A 248 33.40 34.45 5.07
C GLU A 248 34.44 33.56 5.78
N ARG A 249 35.25 34.13 6.68
CA ARG A 249 36.18 33.35 7.53
C ARG A 249 35.46 32.51 8.58
N ALA A 250 34.32 32.97 9.08
CA ALA A 250 33.55 32.22 10.07
C ALA A 250 32.85 31.00 9.44
N ASP A 251 32.38 31.10 8.19
CA ASP A 251 31.80 29.98 7.45
C ASP A 251 32.84 28.92 7.05
N SER A 252 34.12 29.28 6.86
CA SER A 252 35.19 28.31 6.54
C SER A 252 35.66 27.48 7.73
N ASP A 253 35.56 28.03 8.95
CA ASP A 253 36.03 27.35 10.17
C ASP A 253 35.01 26.32 10.70
N ASP A 254 33.70 26.49 10.42
CA ASP A 254 32.66 25.55 10.84
C ASP A 254 32.64 24.26 9.99
N ASP A 255 33.24 24.27 8.79
CA ASP A 255 33.43 23.09 7.93
C ASP A 255 34.69 22.27 8.32
N LEU A 256 35.55 22.79 9.22
CA LEU A 256 36.77 22.13 9.70
C LEU A 256 36.59 21.30 10.99
N ILE A 257 35.40 21.33 11.62
CA ILE A 257 35.07 20.57 12.84
C ILE A 257 34.12 19.39 12.53
N ARG A 258 34.33 18.70 11.40
CA ARG A 258 33.64 17.45 11.04
C ARG A 258 34.38 16.21 11.53
#